data_AF-A0A3F2U0K9-F1
#
_entry.id   AF-A0A3F2U0K9-F1
#
_cell.length_a   1.000
_cell.length_b   1.000
_cell.length_c   1.000
_cell.angle_alpha   90.00
_cell.angle_beta   90.00
_cell.angle_gamma   90.00
#
_symmetry.space_group_name_H-M   'P 1'
#
loop_
_entity.id
_entity.type
_entity.pdbx_description
1 polymer ?
#
loop_
_entity_poly.entity_id
_entity_poly.type
_entity_poly.pdbx_seq_one_letter_code
_entity_poly.pdbx_strand_id
1 'polypeptide(L)'
;MTNVVTLHGDKRWKAVLEYQHENGPISIEYFLEEISELHLIIEHGPDWNTLIRCTVTLSRPDGGEEQNSVEKARRNEHGSG
;
A
#
# COMPACT_ATOMS: atom_id res chain seq x y z
N MET A 1 -25.57 1.55 -22.92
CA MET A 1 -24.76 2.26 -21.91
C MET A 1 -23.58 1.39 -21.59
N THR A 2 -22.36 1.90 -21.84
CA THR A 2 -21.13 1.13 -21.58
C THR A 2 -20.78 1.27 -20.11
N ASN A 3 -21.20 0.32 -19.28
CA ASN A 3 -20.78 0.29 -17.88
C ASN A 3 -19.29 0.01 -17.83
N VAL A 4 -18.50 1.06 -17.59
CA VAL A 4 -17.16 0.92 -17.01
C VAL A 4 -17.38 0.39 -15.59
N VAL A 5 -17.40 -0.93 -15.47
CA VAL A 5 -17.21 -1.60 -14.18
C VAL A 5 -15.79 -1.27 -13.75
N THR A 6 -15.66 -0.53 -12.67
CA THR A 6 -14.37 -0.24 -12.04
C THR A 6 -13.83 -1.55 -11.47
N LEU A 7 -13.09 -2.31 -12.29
CA LEU A 7 -12.56 -3.66 -11.99
C LEU A 7 -11.64 -3.72 -10.75
N HIS A 8 -11.31 -2.58 -10.16
CA HIS A 8 -10.60 -2.46 -8.89
C HIS A 8 -11.47 -2.76 -7.65
N GLY A 9 -12.80 -2.85 -7.78
CA GLY A 9 -13.69 -3.12 -6.65
C GLY A 9 -13.52 -4.48 -5.98
N ASP A 10 -12.93 -5.45 -6.70
CA ASP A 10 -12.62 -6.80 -6.21
C ASP A 10 -11.18 -6.90 -5.66
N LYS A 11 -10.33 -5.88 -5.92
CA LYS A 11 -8.89 -5.95 -5.64
C LYS A 11 -8.59 -5.74 -4.17
N ARG A 12 -8.19 -6.84 -3.57
CA ARG A 12 -7.88 -7.09 -2.15
C ARG A 12 -6.82 -6.16 -1.55
N TRP A 13 -5.87 -5.65 -2.34
CA TRP A 13 -4.79 -4.78 -1.86
C TRP A 13 -4.64 -3.53 -2.73
N LYS A 14 -4.26 -2.42 -2.11
CA LYS A 14 -3.76 -1.22 -2.78
C LYS A 14 -2.31 -0.98 -2.37
N ALA A 15 -1.40 -0.87 -3.34
CA ALA A 15 -0.03 -0.45 -3.12
C ALA A 15 0.18 0.94 -3.71
N VAL A 16 0.82 1.84 -2.96
CA VAL A 16 1.25 3.17 -3.41
C VAL A 16 2.76 3.22 -3.31
N LEU A 17 3.42 3.29 -4.47
CA LEU A 17 4.87 3.36 -4.57
C LEU A 17 5.26 4.80 -4.92
N GLU A 18 6.18 5.36 -4.16
CA GLU A 18 6.67 6.72 -4.34
C GLU A 18 8.14 6.68 -4.72
N TYR A 19 8.46 7.28 -5.87
CA TYR A 19 9.79 7.29 -6.44
C TYR A 19 10.34 8.73 -6.50
N GLN A 20 11.62 8.89 -6.24
CA GLN A 20 12.35 10.11 -6.48
C GLN A 20 12.47 10.34 -7.99
N HIS A 21 12.08 11.53 -8.44
CA HIS A 21 12.19 11.95 -9.82
C HIS A 21 12.72 13.39 -9.88
N GLU A 22 13.32 13.78 -11.01
CA GLU A 22 14.01 15.07 -11.20
C GLU A 22 13.12 16.29 -10.89
N ASN A 23 11.82 16.19 -11.15
CA ASN A 23 10.83 17.23 -10.93
C ASN A 23 10.09 17.10 -9.58
N GLY A 24 10.67 16.37 -8.63
CA GLY A 24 10.07 16.03 -7.33
C GLY A 24 9.50 14.60 -7.30
N PRO A 25 9.12 14.08 -6.10
CA PRO A 25 8.62 12.71 -5.97
C PRO A 25 7.36 12.45 -6.81
N ILE A 26 7.30 11.28 -7.45
CA ILE A 26 6.12 10.77 -8.15
C ILE A 26 5.48 9.65 -7.34
N SER A 27 4.15 9.58 -7.33
CA SER A 27 3.38 8.52 -6.68
C SER A 27 2.63 7.69 -7.72
N ILE A 28 2.73 6.37 -7.64
CA ILE A 28 2.07 5.42 -8.55
C ILE A 28 1.21 4.47 -7.71
N GLU A 29 -0.07 4.34 -8.06
CA GLU A 29 -1.01 3.46 -7.37
C GLU A 29 -1.26 2.16 -8.16
N TYR A 30 -1.24 1.04 -7.45
CA TYR A 30 -1.51 -0.28 -7.99
C TYR A 30 -2.56 -0.99 -7.14
N PHE A 31 -3.43 -1.79 -7.78
CA PHE A 31 -4.45 -2.59 -7.12
C PHE A 31 -4.21 -4.07 -7.42
N LEU A 32 -4.03 -4.87 -6.37
CA LEU A 32 -3.57 -6.26 -6.43
C LEU A 32 -4.64 -7.21 -5.88
N GLU A 33 -4.66 -8.43 -6.40
CA GLU A 33 -5.42 -9.54 -5.83
C GLU A 33 -4.67 -10.16 -4.65
N GLU A 34 -3.36 -10.34 -4.82
CA GLU A 34 -2.49 -10.94 -3.83
C GLU A 34 -1.32 -10.01 -3.52
N ILE A 35 -0.93 -9.94 -2.24
CA ILE A 35 0.25 -9.17 -1.83
C ILE A 35 1.55 -9.72 -2.44
N SER A 36 1.55 -10.99 -2.85
CA SER A 36 2.61 -11.61 -3.64
C SER A 36 2.89 -10.84 -4.92
N GLU A 37 1.89 -10.34 -5.64
CA GLU A 37 2.03 -9.64 -6.93
C GLU A 37 2.90 -8.36 -6.86
N LEU A 38 3.09 -7.80 -5.66
CA LEU A 38 3.89 -6.60 -5.45
C LEU A 38 5.37 -6.76 -5.86
N HIS A 39 5.95 -7.97 -5.74
CA HIS A 39 7.37 -8.15 -6.11
C HIS A 39 7.60 -7.91 -7.61
N LEU A 40 6.68 -8.36 -8.47
CA LEU A 40 6.74 -8.15 -9.93
C LEU A 40 6.66 -6.67 -10.29
N ILE A 41 5.86 -5.88 -9.56
CA ILE A 41 5.71 -4.44 -9.79
C ILE A 41 6.99 -3.69 -9.41
N ILE A 42 7.65 -4.09 -8.33
CA ILE A 42 8.93 -3.49 -7.91
C ILE A 42 10.06 -3.90 -8.89
N GLU A 43 10.11 -5.18 -9.28
CA GLU A 43 11.14 -5.72 -10.18
C GLU A 43 11.07 -5.14 -11.61
N HIS A 44 9.86 -4.89 -12.11
CA HIS A 44 9.64 -4.25 -13.42
C HIS A 44 9.43 -2.73 -13.34
N GLY A 45 9.62 -2.14 -12.15
CA GLY A 45 9.43 -0.71 -11.90
C GLY A 45 10.65 0.16 -12.26
N PRO A 46 10.61 1.46 -11.89
CA PRO A 46 11.78 2.35 -11.88
C PRO A 46 12.93 1.82 -11.00
N ASP A 47 14.13 2.38 -11.20
CA ASP A 47 15.34 1.99 -10.45
C ASP A 47 15.10 1.97 -8.93
N TRP A 48 15.51 0.88 -8.29
CA TRP A 48 15.16 0.63 -6.88
C TRP A 48 15.75 1.66 -5.91
N ASN A 49 16.87 2.29 -6.24
CA ASN A 49 17.47 3.36 -5.43
C ASN A 49 16.63 4.65 -5.48
N THR A 50 15.70 4.77 -6.42
CA THR A 50 14.74 5.88 -6.46
C THR A 50 13.49 5.61 -5.62
N LEU A 51 13.22 4.38 -5.15
CA LEU A 51 12.04 4.08 -4.33
C LEU A 51 12.17 4.71 -2.94
N ILE A 52 11.40 5.76 -2.66
CA ILE A 52 11.35 6.47 -1.38
C ILE A 52 10.48 5.73 -0.37
N ARG A 53 9.30 5.25 -0.80
CA ARG A 53 8.29 4.66 0.07
C ARG A 53 7.40 3.70 -0.71
N CYS A 54 7.03 2.59 -0.09
CA CYS A 54 5.97 1.71 -0.55
C CYS A 54 4.96 1.56 0.59
N THR A 55 3.74 2.06 0.38
CA THR A 55 2.62 1.95 1.33
C THR A 55 1.66 0.90 0.82
N VAL A 56 1.35 -0.11 1.62
CA VAL A 56 0.40 -1.17 1.26
C VAL A 56 -0.80 -1.13 2.19
N THR A 57 -2.00 -1.05 1.61
CA THR A 57 -3.28 -1.04 2.32
C THR A 57 -4.08 -2.28 1.93
N LEU A 58 -4.63 -2.97 2.93
CA LEU A 58 -5.57 -4.08 2.76
C LEU A 58 -6.99 -3.52 2.55
N SER A 59 -7.53 -3.69 1.35
CA SER A 59 -8.88 -3.27 0.98
C SER A 59 -9.86 -4.43 1.20
N ARG A 60 -10.37 -4.59 2.43
CA ARG A 60 -11.49 -5.50 2.72
C ARG A 60 -12.77 -4.71 3.04
N PRO A 61 -13.91 -5.02 2.39
CA PRO A 61 -15.19 -4.39 2.75
C PRO A 61 -15.74 -4.84 4.11
N ASP A 62 -15.39 -6.05 4.58
CA ASP A 62 -15.89 -6.67 5.81
C ASP A 62 -15.21 -6.21 7.13
N GLY A 63 -14.67 -4.98 7.17
CA GLY A 63 -14.09 -4.42 8.41
C GLY A 63 -13.00 -5.28 9.04
N GLY A 64 -12.18 -5.93 8.21
CA GLY A 64 -11.29 -7.03 8.60
C GLY A 64 -10.43 -6.74 9.82
N GLU A 65 -10.44 -7.68 10.77
CA GLU A 65 -9.73 -7.64 12.05
C GLU A 65 -8.28 -7.15 11.90
N GLU A 66 -7.85 -6.26 12.80
CA GLU A 66 -6.57 -5.52 12.77
C GLU A 66 -5.35 -6.41 12.42
N GLN A 67 -5.02 -6.51 11.13
CA GLN A 67 -3.76 -7.11 10.70
C GLN A 67 -2.62 -6.10 10.93
N ASN A 68 -1.89 -6.33 12.02
CA ASN A 68 -0.66 -5.65 12.44
C ASN A 68 -0.81 -4.29 13.16
N SER A 69 -1.52 -4.28 14.30
CA SER A 69 -1.47 -3.17 15.27
C SER A 69 -0.31 -3.29 16.28
N VAL A 70 0.92 -3.42 15.78
CA VAL A 70 2.14 -3.17 16.59
C VAL A 70 2.23 -1.69 17.05
N GLU A 71 1.43 -0.82 16.44
CA GLU A 71 1.16 0.57 16.84
C GLU A 71 0.54 0.72 18.27
N LYS A 72 0.29 -0.38 19.00
CA LYS A 72 -0.06 -0.35 20.45
C LYS A 72 1.11 -0.57 21.42
N ALA A 73 2.34 -0.76 20.94
CA ALA A 73 3.50 -1.02 21.80
C ALA A 73 4.18 0.23 22.40
N ARG A 74 3.75 1.46 22.09
CA ARG A 74 4.43 2.70 22.54
C ARG A 74 3.57 3.71 23.32
N ARG A 75 2.33 3.34 23.69
CA ARG A 75 1.43 4.20 24.49
C ARG A 75 0.84 3.48 25.71
N ASN A 76 1.69 2.85 26.54
CA ASN A 76 1.28 2.45 27.89
C ASN A 76 2.41 2.36 28.95
N GLU A 77 3.65 2.81 28.65
CA GLU A 77 4.80 2.69 29.58
C GLU A 77 5.32 4.04 30.13
N HIS A 78 4.53 5.11 30.10
CA HIS A 78 4.81 6.35 30.85
C HIS A 78 3.52 6.90 31.46
N GLY A 79 3.21 6.40 32.65
CA GLY A 79 2.03 6.76 33.44
C GLY A 79 2.13 6.33 34.90
N SER A 80 3.34 6.17 35.43
CA SER A 80 3.56 6.02 36.87
C SER A 80 3.54 7.40 37.51
N GLY A 81 2.58 7.63 38.42
CA GLY A 81 2.40 8.85 39.20
C GLY A 81 1.33 8.63 40.26
#